data_AF-A0A0D2MJC4-F1
#
_entry.id   AF-A0A0D2MJC4-F1
#
_cell.length_a   1.000
_cell.length_b   1.000
_cell.length_c   1.000
_cell.angle_alpha   90.00
_cell.angle_beta   90.00
_cell.angle_gamma   90.00
#
_symmetry.space_group_name_H-M   'P 1'
#
loop_
_entity.id
_entity.type
_entity.pdbx_description
1 polymer ?
#
loop_
_entity_poly.entity_id
_entity_poly.type
_entity_poly.pdbx_seq_one_letter_code
_entity_poly.pdbx_strand_id
1 'polypeptide(L)'
;MARKRRSGFASPQEALDRLGSKLPFSSLHPDALRAYLRHGLRRAAAADGGGSSSSGGGEQLWQLKCAPETEAAWFTAVGECIPIRTERVRCPVMVAVGAVGSSGASSSGSGQPSRSSTTSSSTGSGGNAQPQPKGADGSGGGDGGNIHGQLPLLGERLAEALPASLVRRYPRLSHFGPLQDPEGVASDAREFFLGVLQAQADGGSGSALRARGRAGGRAPLPASRL
;
A
#
# COMPACT_ATOMS: atom_id res chain seq x y z
N MET A 1 11.70 -4.65 -0.45
CA MET A 1 11.29 -4.06 0.84
C MET A 1 10.91 -5.13 1.86
N ALA A 2 9.89 -5.96 1.61
CA ALA A 2 9.38 -6.95 2.58
C ALA A 2 10.47 -7.87 3.17
N ARG A 3 11.30 -8.53 2.35
CA ARG A 3 12.38 -9.45 2.83
C ARG A 3 13.38 -8.85 3.82
N LYS A 4 13.58 -7.53 3.82
CA LYS A 4 14.55 -6.86 4.71
C LYS A 4 13.92 -6.43 6.05
N ARG A 5 12.63 -6.70 6.26
CA ARG A 5 11.90 -6.30 7.48
C ARG A 5 12.30 -7.21 8.64
N ARG A 6 12.62 -6.61 9.78
CA ARG A 6 12.81 -7.34 11.04
C ARG A 6 11.51 -8.06 11.40
N SER A 7 11.58 -9.36 11.65
CA SER A 7 10.42 -10.19 11.96
C SER A 7 10.17 -10.39 13.46
N GLY A 8 11.18 -10.16 14.31
CA GLY A 8 11.12 -10.35 15.76
C GLY A 8 11.33 -9.06 16.56
N PHE A 9 10.62 -8.93 17.69
CA PHE A 9 10.60 -7.75 18.59
C PHE A 9 10.57 -8.21 20.04
N ALA A 10 11.13 -7.42 20.96
CA ALA A 10 11.06 -7.64 22.40
C ALA A 10 9.66 -7.36 22.97
N SER A 11 8.90 -6.44 22.34
CA SER A 11 7.52 -6.15 22.74
C SER A 11 6.67 -5.64 21.57
N PRO A 12 5.32 -5.64 21.70
CA PRO A 12 4.44 -4.99 20.73
C PRO A 12 4.68 -3.49 20.61
N GLN A 13 5.13 -2.83 21.71
CA GLN A 13 5.45 -1.41 21.69
C GLN A 13 6.71 -1.13 20.86
N GLU A 14 7.76 -1.95 20.99
CA GLU A 14 8.95 -1.83 20.14
C GLU A 14 8.59 -2.00 18.65
N ALA A 15 7.68 -2.94 18.35
CA ALA A 15 7.18 -3.11 16.99
C ALA A 15 6.44 -1.86 16.49
N LEU A 16 5.64 -1.23 17.34
CA LEU A 16 4.91 0.00 17.04
C LEU A 16 5.87 1.16 16.73
N ASP A 17 6.86 1.41 17.59
CA ASP A 17 7.80 2.51 17.41
C ASP A 17 8.65 2.32 16.13
N ARG A 18 9.09 1.09 15.88
CA ARG A 18 9.98 0.76 14.75
C ARG A 18 9.25 0.73 13.41
N LEU A 19 8.03 0.21 13.36
CA LEU A 19 7.24 0.16 12.14
C LEU A 19 6.57 1.51 11.88
N GLY A 20 5.97 2.12 12.89
CA GLY A 20 5.27 3.40 12.78
C GLY A 20 6.15 4.59 12.39
N SER A 21 7.47 4.49 12.54
CA SER A 21 8.41 5.51 12.04
C SER A 21 8.75 5.38 10.55
N LYS A 22 8.27 4.33 9.85
CA LYS A 22 8.65 4.01 8.47
C LYS A 22 7.44 3.91 7.56
N LEU A 23 7.59 4.36 6.31
CA LEU A 23 6.58 4.13 5.29
C LEU A 23 6.44 2.62 4.97
N PRO A 24 5.22 2.15 4.67
CA PRO A 24 3.96 2.90 4.61
C PRO A 24 3.30 3.13 5.98
N PHE A 25 3.77 2.48 7.05
CA PHE A 25 3.11 2.46 8.36
C PHE A 25 3.03 3.82 9.05
N SER A 26 4.00 4.72 8.80
CA SER A 26 3.98 6.08 9.33
C SER A 26 2.85 6.96 8.79
N SER A 27 2.16 6.52 7.73
CA SER A 27 0.99 7.21 7.19
C SER A 27 -0.34 6.66 7.70
N LEU A 28 -0.33 5.56 8.45
CA LEU A 28 -1.56 4.93 8.94
C LEU A 28 -2.10 5.67 10.16
N HIS A 29 -3.40 5.60 10.36
CA HIS A 29 -4.05 6.04 11.59
C HIS A 29 -3.44 5.26 12.79
N PRO A 30 -3.09 5.94 13.92
CA PRO A 30 -2.44 5.28 15.05
C PRO A 30 -3.18 4.06 15.57
N ASP A 31 -4.51 4.11 15.63
CA ASP A 31 -5.32 2.98 16.09
C ASP A 31 -5.38 1.85 15.07
N ALA A 32 -5.34 2.16 13.77
CA ALA A 32 -5.25 1.14 12.72
C ALA A 32 -3.90 0.41 12.79
N LEU A 33 -2.80 1.12 13.04
CA LEU A 33 -1.48 0.51 13.22
C LEU A 33 -1.43 -0.35 14.49
N ARG A 34 -2.00 0.13 15.61
CA ARG A 34 -2.11 -0.67 16.85
C ARG A 34 -2.93 -1.95 16.62
N ALA A 35 -4.07 -1.86 15.93
CA ALA A 35 -4.88 -3.01 15.58
C ALA A 35 -4.11 -3.98 14.67
N TYR A 36 -3.42 -3.47 13.64
CA TYR A 36 -2.57 -4.26 12.76
C TYR A 36 -1.53 -5.07 13.54
N LEU A 37 -0.84 -4.46 14.51
CA LEU A 37 0.17 -5.16 15.32
C LEU A 37 -0.44 -6.13 16.31
N ARG A 38 -1.54 -5.75 16.98
CA ARG A 38 -2.27 -6.64 17.89
C ARG A 38 -2.65 -7.95 17.22
N HIS A 39 -3.12 -7.88 15.97
CA HIS A 39 -3.55 -9.06 15.23
C HIS A 39 -2.44 -9.68 14.37
N GLY A 40 -1.40 -8.92 14.02
CA GLY A 40 -0.29 -9.33 13.17
C GLY A 40 0.92 -9.90 13.91
N LEU A 41 0.98 -9.76 15.24
CA LEU A 41 2.03 -10.35 16.07
C LEU A 41 1.55 -11.63 16.76
N ARG A 42 2.47 -12.56 16.97
CA ARG A 42 2.32 -13.73 17.84
C ARG A 42 3.50 -13.80 18.81
N ARG A 43 3.30 -14.39 19.99
CA ARG A 43 4.43 -14.76 20.86
C ARG A 43 5.18 -15.91 20.19
N ALA A 44 6.49 -15.82 20.11
CA ALA A 44 7.31 -16.97 19.74
C ALA A 44 7.15 -18.03 20.83
N ALA A 45 6.95 -19.29 20.42
CA ALA A 45 7.05 -20.39 21.37
C ALA A 45 8.48 -20.37 21.95
N ALA A 46 8.60 -20.60 23.27
CA ALA A 46 9.89 -21.00 23.81
C ALA A 46 10.29 -22.25 23.02
N ALA A 47 11.49 -22.26 22.45
CA ALA A 47 11.94 -23.38 21.62
C ALA A 47 11.72 -24.69 22.40
N ASP A 48 10.86 -25.56 21.90
CA ASP A 48 10.52 -26.82 22.56
C ASP A 48 11.75 -27.75 22.50
N GLY A 49 12.38 -27.94 23.67
CA GLY A 49 13.41 -28.94 23.94
C GLY A 49 14.67 -28.34 24.57
N GLY A 50 15.03 -28.62 25.83
CA GLY A 50 14.50 -29.51 26.84
C GLY A 50 15.52 -29.54 27.97
N GLY A 51 15.14 -29.13 29.17
CA GLY A 51 16.11 -29.03 30.28
C GLY A 51 15.62 -28.17 31.42
N SER A 52 14.90 -28.82 32.34
CA SER A 52 14.82 -28.57 33.77
C SER A 52 15.02 -27.14 34.29
N SER A 53 13.94 -26.59 34.85
CA SER A 53 13.97 -25.85 36.13
C SER A 53 15.13 -24.87 36.31
N SER A 54 15.04 -23.71 35.69
CA SER A 54 15.59 -22.50 36.30
C SER A 54 14.60 -21.37 36.12
N SER A 55 14.31 -20.69 37.21
CA SER A 55 13.55 -19.45 37.31
C SER A 55 14.31 -18.31 36.61
N GLY A 56 14.58 -18.48 35.32
CA GLY A 56 15.22 -17.49 34.45
C GLY A 56 14.18 -16.94 33.51
N GLY A 57 13.88 -15.65 33.61
CA GLY A 57 12.99 -14.93 32.70
C GLY A 57 13.50 -14.98 31.28
N GLY A 58 13.17 -16.05 30.54
CA GLY A 58 13.42 -16.14 29.11
C GLY A 58 12.72 -14.98 28.41
N GLU A 59 13.50 -14.14 27.74
CA GLU A 59 13.00 -12.95 27.08
C GLU A 59 11.94 -13.35 26.05
N GLN A 60 10.71 -12.91 26.28
CA GLN A 60 9.60 -13.32 25.45
C GLN A 60 9.59 -12.55 24.14
N LEU A 61 10.04 -13.20 23.08
CA LEU A 61 10.06 -12.60 21.76
C LEU A 61 8.68 -12.61 21.11
N TRP A 62 8.34 -11.49 20.50
CA TRP A 62 7.18 -11.32 19.63
C TRP A 62 7.61 -11.42 18.17
N GLN A 63 6.84 -12.11 17.34
CA GLN A 63 7.13 -12.31 15.93
C GLN A 63 5.95 -11.91 15.05
N LEU A 64 6.21 -11.37 13.85
CA LEU A 64 5.19 -11.22 12.82
C LEU A 64 4.62 -12.60 12.46
N LYS A 65 3.29 -12.68 12.36
CA LYS A 65 2.58 -13.90 11.91
C LYS A 65 2.92 -14.25 10.47
N CYS A 66 3.02 -13.22 9.61
CA CYS A 66 3.48 -13.36 8.23
C CYS A 66 5.01 -13.22 8.21
N ALA A 67 5.72 -14.26 7.77
CA ALA A 67 7.16 -14.17 7.59
C ALA A 67 7.49 -13.19 6.45
N PRO A 68 8.55 -12.36 6.58
CA PRO A 68 8.98 -11.43 5.53
C PRO A 68 9.17 -12.07 4.15
N GLU A 69 9.59 -13.34 4.12
CA GLU A 69 9.79 -14.13 2.92
C GLU A 69 8.46 -14.48 2.25
N THR A 70 7.46 -14.89 3.04
CA THR A 70 6.10 -15.17 2.58
C THR A 70 5.44 -13.92 2.04
N GLU A 71 5.52 -12.80 2.76
CA GLU A 71 4.99 -11.50 2.31
C GLU A 71 5.64 -11.07 0.98
N ALA A 72 6.97 -11.20 0.87
CA ALA A 72 7.68 -10.88 -0.35
C ALA A 72 7.30 -11.79 -1.53
N ALA A 73 7.14 -13.09 -1.28
CA ALA A 73 6.70 -14.04 -2.30
C ALA A 73 5.32 -13.68 -2.86
N TRP A 74 4.39 -13.29 -1.97
CA TRP A 74 3.08 -12.79 -2.39
C TRP A 74 3.21 -11.57 -3.28
N PHE A 75 3.97 -10.54 -2.88
CA PHE A 75 4.17 -9.34 -3.70
C PHE A 75 4.78 -9.64 -5.08
N THR A 76 5.63 -10.67 -5.19
CA THR A 76 6.17 -11.13 -6.48
C THR A 76 5.13 -11.89 -7.31
N ALA A 77 4.23 -12.63 -6.66
CA ALA A 77 3.24 -13.48 -7.31
C ALA A 77 2.01 -12.71 -7.86
N VAL A 78 1.67 -11.51 -7.35
CA VAL A 78 0.48 -10.73 -7.81
C VAL A 78 0.64 -10.13 -9.23
N GLY A 79 1.52 -10.68 -10.07
CA GLY A 79 1.69 -10.25 -11.47
C GLY A 79 0.60 -10.76 -12.41
N GLU A 80 -0.15 -11.80 -12.03
CA GLU A 80 -1.22 -12.37 -12.86
C GLU A 80 -2.56 -11.78 -12.45
N CYS A 81 -3.12 -10.91 -13.31
CA CYS A 81 -4.47 -10.40 -13.15
C CYS A 81 -5.47 -11.54 -13.30
N ILE A 82 -6.03 -12.02 -12.20
CA ILE A 82 -7.12 -13.01 -12.24
C ILE A 82 -8.35 -12.32 -12.84
N PRO A 83 -8.92 -12.82 -13.95
CA PRO A 83 -10.11 -12.21 -14.53
C PRO A 83 -11.28 -12.31 -13.55
N ILE A 84 -11.79 -11.16 -13.12
CA ILE A 84 -12.95 -11.08 -12.23
C ILE A 84 -14.23 -11.06 -13.09
N ARG A 85 -15.12 -12.02 -12.85
CA ARG A 85 -16.45 -12.08 -13.47
C ARG A 85 -17.41 -11.07 -12.82
N THR A 86 -17.24 -9.78 -13.16
CA THR A 86 -18.02 -8.68 -12.59
C THR A 86 -19.52 -8.77 -12.90
N GLU A 87 -19.89 -9.45 -13.98
CA GLU A 87 -21.27 -9.70 -14.37
C GLU A 87 -22.06 -10.56 -13.37
N ARG A 88 -21.36 -11.30 -12.50
CA ARG A 88 -21.98 -12.12 -11.44
C ARG A 88 -22.28 -11.32 -10.17
N VAL A 89 -21.74 -10.12 -10.03
CA VAL A 89 -21.95 -9.27 -8.86
C VAL A 89 -23.32 -8.60 -8.97
N ARG A 90 -24.26 -9.00 -8.10
CA ARG A 90 -25.64 -8.49 -8.10
C ARG A 90 -25.94 -7.47 -7.00
N CYS A 91 -25.11 -7.41 -5.96
CA CYS A 91 -25.25 -6.42 -4.91
C CYS A 91 -24.64 -5.06 -5.34
N PRO A 92 -25.15 -3.95 -4.81
CA PRO A 92 -24.51 -2.66 -4.97
C PRO A 92 -23.08 -2.67 -4.39
N VAL A 93 -22.13 -2.08 -5.12
CA VAL A 93 -20.73 -2.01 -4.72
C VAL A 93 -20.24 -0.56 -4.66
N MET A 94 -19.55 -0.20 -3.59
CA MET A 94 -18.72 1.00 -3.57
C MET A 94 -17.27 0.60 -3.77
N VAL A 95 -16.59 1.21 -4.75
CA VAL A 95 -15.16 1.06 -4.98
C VAL A 95 -14.45 2.32 -4.49
N ALA A 96 -13.70 2.19 -3.40
CA ALA A 96 -12.87 3.24 -2.85
C ALA A 96 -11.49 3.25 -3.56
N VAL A 97 -11.11 4.40 -4.10
CA VAL A 97 -9.88 4.58 -4.88
C VAL A 97 -9.03 5.68 -4.25
N GLY A 98 -7.83 5.33 -3.79
CA GLY A 98 -6.82 6.30 -3.36
C GLY A 98 -6.10 6.97 -4.54
N ALA A 99 -5.29 7.97 -4.25
CA ALA A 99 -4.38 8.58 -5.22
C ALA A 99 -3.30 7.60 -5.70
N VAL A 100 -2.86 7.81 -6.93
CA VAL A 100 -1.63 7.24 -7.47
C VAL A 100 -0.49 7.86 -6.70
N GLY A 101 0.06 7.15 -5.71
CA GLY A 101 1.22 7.64 -4.98
C GLY A 101 2.36 7.85 -5.96
N SER A 102 3.00 9.03 -5.93
CA SER A 102 4.38 9.14 -6.39
C SER A 102 5.16 8.17 -5.49
N SER A 103 5.43 6.98 -6.00
CA SER A 103 6.23 5.98 -5.27
C SER A 103 7.60 6.61 -5.04
N GLY A 104 7.80 7.21 -3.87
CA GLY A 104 9.05 7.82 -3.47
C GLY A 104 10.12 6.74 -3.51
N ALA A 105 10.91 6.75 -4.58
CA ALA A 105 12.19 6.07 -4.61
C ALA A 105 13.01 6.67 -3.47
N SER A 106 13.05 5.97 -2.34
CA SER A 106 13.94 6.28 -1.24
C SER A 106 15.36 6.02 -1.73
N SER A 107 15.98 7.02 -2.36
CA SER A 107 17.42 7.10 -2.49
C SER A 107 17.95 7.34 -1.08
N SER A 108 18.43 6.27 -0.46
CA SER A 108 19.34 6.38 0.68
C SER A 108 20.65 6.98 0.17
N GLY A 109 20.66 8.29 -0.04
CA GLY A 109 21.86 9.08 -0.26
C GLY A 109 22.59 9.20 1.07
N SER A 110 23.51 8.28 1.32
CA SER A 110 24.57 8.48 2.30
C SER A 110 25.35 9.74 1.90
N GLY A 111 25.06 10.87 2.55
CA GLY A 111 25.85 12.09 2.42
C GLY A 111 27.26 11.82 2.95
N GLN A 112 28.21 11.58 2.04
CA GLN A 112 29.62 11.77 2.35
C GLN A 112 29.94 13.26 2.40
N PRO A 113 30.70 13.73 3.41
CA PRO A 113 31.21 15.11 3.40
C PRO A 113 32.31 15.25 2.35
N SER A 114 32.10 16.19 1.43
CA SER A 114 33.07 16.65 0.44
C SER A 114 34.27 17.31 1.14
N ARG A 115 35.45 16.71 1.00
CA ARG A 115 36.73 17.37 1.27
C ARG A 115 37.29 17.89 -0.05
N SER A 116 37.63 19.17 -0.04
CA SER A 116 38.36 19.90 -1.07
C SER A 116 39.81 19.43 -1.16
N SER A 117 40.28 19.12 -2.37
CA SER A 117 41.70 19.19 -2.72
C SER A 117 41.87 19.41 -4.23
N THR A 118 42.62 20.46 -4.51
CA THR A 118 43.03 21.06 -5.78
C THR A 118 44.16 20.31 -6.49
N THR A 119 44.17 20.41 -7.83
CA THR A 119 45.29 20.29 -8.81
C THR A 119 46.01 18.92 -8.90
N SER A 120 46.37 18.37 -10.05
CA SER A 120 46.95 18.98 -11.26
C SER A 120 46.83 18.06 -12.50
N SER A 121 47.10 18.69 -13.64
CA SER A 121 47.15 18.23 -15.03
C SER A 121 48.16 17.14 -15.38
N SER A 122 47.81 16.25 -16.33
CA SER A 122 48.73 15.83 -17.40
C SER A 122 48.00 15.25 -18.63
N THR A 123 48.59 15.55 -19.77
CA THR A 123 48.27 15.27 -21.17
C THR A 123 48.45 13.80 -21.57
N GLY A 124 47.59 13.30 -22.46
CA GLY A 124 47.79 12.01 -23.14
C GLY A 124 46.85 11.85 -24.35
N SER A 125 47.45 11.80 -25.54
CA SER A 125 46.85 11.83 -26.87
C SER A 125 46.51 10.41 -27.37
N GLY A 126 45.50 10.30 -28.23
CA GLY A 126 45.45 9.26 -29.27
C GLY A 126 44.22 8.34 -29.30
N GLY A 127 43.52 8.35 -30.44
CA GLY A 127 43.18 7.08 -31.10
C GLY A 127 41.72 6.69 -31.25
N ASN A 128 41.10 7.23 -32.29
CA ASN A 128 40.26 6.55 -33.29
C ASN A 128 38.84 6.08 -32.94
N ALA A 129 37.96 6.42 -33.88
CA ALA A 129 36.53 6.24 -33.87
C ALA A 129 36.11 4.85 -34.38
N GLN A 130 35.00 4.34 -33.83
CA GLN A 130 34.07 3.55 -34.64
C GLN A 130 32.62 3.83 -34.19
N PRO A 131 31.75 4.33 -35.08
CA PRO A 131 30.34 4.55 -34.78
C PRO A 131 29.55 3.23 -34.86
N GLN A 132 28.97 2.82 -33.74
CA GLN A 132 28.01 1.71 -33.70
C GLN A 132 26.63 2.19 -34.18
N PRO A 133 25.94 1.44 -35.06
CA PRO A 133 24.66 1.84 -35.63
C PRO A 133 23.53 1.81 -34.59
N LYS A 134 22.72 2.87 -34.63
CA LYS A 134 21.39 2.97 -34.00
C LYS A 134 20.50 1.82 -34.49
N GLY A 135 20.31 0.82 -33.64
CA GLY A 135 19.17 -0.09 -33.73
C GLY A 135 17.90 0.65 -33.34
N ALA A 136 17.05 0.91 -34.33
CA ALA A 136 15.69 1.36 -34.16
C ALA A 136 14.79 0.21 -33.69
N ASP A 137 13.72 0.59 -33.00
CA ASP A 137 12.44 -0.11 -32.93
C ASP A 137 12.36 -1.39 -32.09
N GLY A 138 12.35 -1.17 -30.78
CA GLY A 138 11.68 -2.01 -29.79
C GLY A 138 10.73 -1.16 -28.93
N SER A 139 9.75 -0.51 -29.58
CA SER A 139 8.66 0.19 -28.91
C SER A 139 7.77 -0.83 -28.19
N GLY A 140 8.12 -1.07 -26.94
CA GLY A 140 7.40 -1.90 -25.99
C GLY A 140 7.89 -1.52 -24.61
N GLY A 141 7.83 -0.23 -24.29
CA GLY A 141 8.15 0.32 -22.99
C GLY A 141 7.22 -0.27 -21.95
N GLY A 142 7.55 -1.46 -21.47
CA GLY A 142 7.03 -2.02 -20.25
C GLY A 142 7.54 -1.18 -19.10
N ASP A 143 6.95 -0.01 -18.91
CA ASP A 143 6.84 0.60 -17.60
C ASP A 143 6.10 -0.44 -16.76
N GLY A 144 6.87 -1.38 -16.21
CA GLY A 144 6.48 -2.26 -15.10
C GLY A 144 6.27 -1.41 -13.86
N GLY A 145 5.43 -0.39 -14.00
CA GLY A 145 5.06 0.57 -12.98
C GLY A 145 4.59 -0.24 -11.79
N ASN A 146 5.27 -0.01 -10.67
CA ASN A 146 4.96 -0.59 -9.38
C ASN A 146 3.45 -0.83 -9.25
N ILE A 147 3.03 -2.07 -8.97
CA ILE A 147 1.61 -2.47 -8.85
C ILE A 147 0.79 -1.46 -8.03
N HIS A 148 1.40 -0.86 -7.00
CA HIS A 148 0.79 0.16 -6.15
C HIS A 148 0.35 1.42 -6.90
N GLY A 149 1.04 1.84 -7.96
CA GLY A 149 0.65 2.96 -8.83
C GLY A 149 -0.47 2.59 -9.80
N GLN A 150 -0.62 1.30 -10.14
CA GLN A 150 -1.69 0.80 -10.99
C GLN A 150 -3.00 0.57 -10.23
N LEU A 151 -2.94 0.33 -8.91
CA LEU A 151 -4.12 0.02 -8.08
C LEU A 151 -5.27 1.04 -8.24
N PRO A 152 -5.03 2.37 -8.26
CA PRO A 152 -6.13 3.30 -8.47
C PRO A 152 -6.84 3.13 -9.81
N LEU A 153 -6.05 2.95 -10.88
CA LEU A 153 -6.59 2.74 -12.23
C LEU A 153 -7.35 1.42 -12.34
N LEU A 154 -6.84 0.36 -11.71
CA LEU A 154 -7.53 -0.93 -11.62
C LEU A 154 -8.86 -0.81 -10.86
N GLY A 155 -8.89 -0.04 -9.78
CA GLY A 155 -10.13 0.25 -9.04
C GLY A 155 -11.18 0.95 -9.90
N GLU A 156 -10.79 1.95 -10.69
CA GLU A 156 -11.71 2.64 -11.59
C GLU A 156 -12.25 1.72 -12.69
N ARG A 157 -11.37 0.93 -13.34
CA ARG A 157 -11.77 -0.06 -14.35
C ARG A 157 -12.71 -1.13 -13.77
N LEU A 158 -12.43 -1.59 -12.56
CA LEU A 158 -13.29 -2.55 -11.86
C LEU A 158 -14.68 -1.96 -11.63
N ALA A 159 -14.75 -0.70 -11.20
CA ALA A 159 -16.03 -0.04 -10.99
C ALA A 159 -16.82 0.13 -12.30
N GLU A 160 -16.17 0.51 -13.40
CA GLU A 160 -16.81 0.60 -14.72
C GLU A 160 -17.42 -0.74 -15.16
N ALA A 161 -16.72 -1.84 -14.90
CA ALA A 161 -17.15 -3.20 -15.23
C ALA A 161 -18.27 -3.75 -14.32
N LEU A 162 -18.53 -3.13 -13.16
CA LEU A 162 -19.56 -3.57 -12.22
C LEU A 162 -20.94 -2.99 -12.59
N PRO A 163 -22.01 -3.80 -12.58
CA PRO A 163 -23.33 -3.38 -13.04
C PRO A 163 -23.93 -2.26 -12.17
N ALA A 164 -23.76 -2.35 -10.85
CA ALA A 164 -24.31 -1.39 -9.88
C ALA A 164 -23.21 -0.90 -8.93
N SER A 165 -22.32 -0.05 -9.45
CA SER A 165 -21.17 0.47 -8.71
C SER A 165 -21.19 1.98 -8.52
N LEU A 166 -20.49 2.41 -7.47
CA LEU A 166 -20.12 3.79 -7.19
C LEU A 166 -18.60 3.85 -7.01
N VAL A 167 -17.93 4.81 -7.65
CA VAL A 167 -16.51 5.12 -7.37
C VAL A 167 -16.44 6.25 -6.35
N ARG A 168 -15.71 6.04 -5.26
CA ARG A 168 -15.36 7.08 -4.29
C ARG A 168 -13.85 7.33 -4.34
N ARG A 169 -13.45 8.56 -4.69
CA ARG A 169 -12.04 8.94 -4.83
C ARG A 169 -11.53 9.65 -3.58
N TYR A 170 -10.34 9.29 -3.15
CA TYR A 170 -9.65 9.85 -1.99
C TYR A 170 -8.28 10.41 -2.41
N PRO A 171 -8.21 11.66 -2.92
CA PRO A 171 -6.97 12.23 -3.47
C PRO A 171 -5.79 12.34 -2.49
N ARG A 172 -6.08 12.30 -1.18
CA ARG A 172 -5.06 12.38 -0.12
C ARG A 172 -4.67 11.03 0.46
N LEU A 173 -5.38 9.96 0.10
CA LEU A 173 -5.13 8.63 0.62
C LEU A 173 -4.41 7.79 -0.43
N SER A 174 -3.52 6.92 0.00
CA SER A 174 -2.91 5.90 -0.85
C SER A 174 -3.85 4.70 -1.01
N HIS A 175 -3.38 3.61 -1.61
CA HIS A 175 -4.11 2.34 -1.61
C HIS A 175 -4.34 1.77 -0.19
N PHE A 176 -3.64 2.28 0.83
CA PHE A 176 -3.92 1.99 2.24
C PHE A 176 -5.01 2.88 2.86
N GLY A 177 -5.81 3.59 2.05
CA GLY A 177 -6.79 4.56 2.54
C GLY A 177 -7.65 4.12 3.73
N PRO A 178 -8.23 2.90 3.76
CA PRO A 178 -8.99 2.41 4.92
C PRO A 178 -8.21 2.34 6.23
N LEU A 179 -6.87 2.28 6.17
CA LEU A 179 -5.98 2.28 7.32
C LEU A 179 -5.40 3.67 7.63
N GLN A 180 -5.49 4.63 6.69
CA GLN A 180 -4.98 5.99 6.84
C GLN A 180 -6.05 6.95 7.39
N ASP A 181 -7.30 6.78 6.94
CA ASP A 181 -8.48 7.54 7.38
C ASP A 181 -9.65 6.57 7.58
N PRO A 182 -9.60 5.71 8.62
CA PRO A 182 -10.61 4.68 8.84
C PRO A 182 -12.00 5.29 9.06
N GLU A 183 -12.10 6.41 9.77
CA GLU A 183 -13.36 7.10 10.04
C GLU A 183 -13.98 7.68 8.76
N GLY A 184 -13.18 8.37 7.93
CA GLY A 184 -13.65 8.94 6.67
C GLY A 184 -14.13 7.87 5.70
N VAL A 185 -13.35 6.80 5.52
CA VAL A 185 -13.72 5.67 4.65
C VAL A 185 -14.95 4.94 5.21
N ALA A 186 -15.05 4.74 6.52
CA ALA A 186 -16.21 4.09 7.14
C ALA A 186 -17.48 4.95 7.04
N SER A 187 -17.38 6.27 7.20
CA SER A 187 -18.51 7.20 7.04
C SER A 187 -19.07 7.13 5.62
N ASP A 188 -18.20 7.15 4.61
CA ASP A 188 -18.61 7.07 3.20
C ASP A 188 -19.25 5.70 2.88
N ALA A 189 -18.69 4.61 3.40
CA ALA A 189 -19.27 3.28 3.26
C ALA A 189 -20.66 3.21 3.91
N ARG A 190 -20.83 3.78 5.10
CA ARG A 190 -22.12 3.85 5.80
C ARG A 190 -23.14 4.65 4.99
N GLU A 191 -22.76 5.82 4.50
CA GLU A 191 -23.63 6.66 3.66
C GLU A 191 -24.10 5.90 2.41
N PHE A 192 -23.17 5.21 1.74
CA PHE A 192 -23.47 4.36 0.60
C PHE A 192 -24.53 3.29 0.94
N PHE A 193 -24.32 2.52 2.00
CA PHE A 193 -25.26 1.45 2.37
C PHE A 193 -26.63 1.98 2.81
N LEU A 194 -26.68 3.09 3.55
CA LEU A 194 -27.95 3.74 3.92
C LEU A 194 -28.71 4.22 2.68
N GLY A 195 -28.00 4.80 1.70
CA GLY A 195 -28.60 5.20 0.43
C GLY A 195 -29.17 4.03 -0.38
N VAL A 196 -28.47 2.89 -0.38
CA VAL A 196 -28.95 1.64 -0.99
C VAL A 196 -30.24 1.15 -0.32
N LEU A 197 -30.25 1.08 1.02
CA LEU A 197 -31.40 0.59 1.77
C LEU A 197 -32.62 1.48 1.58
N GLN A 198 -32.44 2.80 1.57
CA GLN A 198 -33.54 3.73 1.30
C GLN A 198 -34.12 3.54 -0.10
N ALA A 199 -33.26 3.46 -1.12
CA ALA A 199 -33.71 3.26 -2.51
C ALA A 199 -34.49 1.95 -2.70
N GLN A 200 -34.11 0.90 -1.98
CA GLN A 200 -34.84 -0.38 -1.96
C GLN A 200 -36.19 -0.27 -1.26
N ALA A 201 -36.27 0.45 -0.14
CA ALA A 201 -37.52 0.71 0.58
C ALA A 201 -38.52 1.51 -0.26
N ASP A 202 -38.03 2.44 -1.09
CA ASP A 202 -38.84 3.27 -1.99
C ASP A 202 -39.30 2.52 -3.27
N GLY A 203 -39.03 1.20 -3.38
CA GLY A 203 -39.39 0.38 -4.54
C GLY A 203 -38.51 0.64 -5.78
N GLY A 204 -37.42 1.39 -5.63
CA GLY A 204 -36.48 1.66 -6.71
C GLY A 204 -35.69 0.41 -7.10
N SER A 205 -35.69 0.05 -8.38
CA SER A 205 -34.69 -0.90 -8.89
C SER A 205 -33.30 -0.27 -8.73
N GLY A 206 -32.29 -1.08 -8.38
CA GLY A 206 -30.91 -0.61 -8.05
C GLY A 206 -30.19 0.25 -9.11
N SER A 207 -30.83 0.52 -10.26
CA SER A 207 -30.38 1.43 -11.30
C SER A 207 -30.20 2.89 -10.81
N ALA A 208 -30.98 3.33 -9.81
CA ALA A 208 -30.94 4.71 -9.30
C ALA A 208 -29.58 5.12 -8.70
N LEU A 209 -28.74 4.16 -8.29
CA LEU A 209 -27.43 4.46 -7.68
C LEU A 209 -26.40 5.06 -8.67
N ARG A 210 -26.47 4.71 -9.96
CA ARG A 210 -25.49 5.21 -10.95
C ARG A 210 -25.58 6.73 -11.16
N ALA A 211 -26.76 7.33 -11.00
CA ALA A 211 -26.98 8.75 -11.29
C ALA A 211 -26.39 9.69 -10.22
N ARG A 212 -26.33 9.27 -8.95
CA ARG A 212 -25.88 10.13 -7.84
C ARG A 212 -24.36 10.23 -7.71
N GLY A 213 -23.61 9.22 -8.16
CA GLY A 213 -22.17 9.15 -7.98
C GLY A 213 -21.33 10.14 -8.79
N ARG A 214 -21.86 10.66 -9.91
CA ARG A 214 -21.11 11.58 -10.78
C ARG A 214 -21.07 13.02 -10.31
N ALA A 215 -22.02 13.46 -9.47
CA ALA A 215 -22.18 14.87 -9.11
C ALA A 215 -21.62 15.25 -7.73
N GLY A 216 -21.30 14.27 -6.86
CA GLY A 216 -21.00 14.49 -5.45
C GLY A 216 -19.53 14.55 -5.08
N GLY A 217 -18.75 15.47 -5.68
CA GLY A 217 -17.44 15.83 -5.15
C GLY A 217 -17.61 16.60 -3.84
N ARG A 218 -17.59 15.91 -2.70
CA ARG A 218 -17.67 16.57 -1.39
C ARG A 218 -16.40 17.42 -1.19
N ALA A 219 -16.58 18.68 -0.81
CA ALA A 219 -15.46 19.56 -0.47
C ALA A 219 -14.61 18.92 0.65
N PRO A 220 -13.27 19.05 0.61
CA PRO A 220 -12.40 18.43 1.61
C PRO A 220 -12.71 18.94 3.01
N LEU A 221 -12.78 18.03 3.98
CA LEU A 221 -12.88 18.38 5.40
C LEU A 221 -11.65 19.22 5.81
N PRO A 222 -11.83 20.29 6.62
CA PRO A 222 -10.72 21.12 7.09
C PRO A 222 -9.76 20.30 7.94
N ALA A 223 -8.46 20.47 7.72
CA ALA A 223 -7.37 19.70 8.32
C ALA A 223 -7.17 19.95 9.84
N SER A 224 -8.05 20.68 10.49
CA SER A 224 -7.90 21.10 11.88
C SER A 224 -8.59 20.12 12.83
N ARG A 225 -7.99 18.94 13.00
CA ARG A 225 -8.11 18.03 14.17
C ARG A 225 -7.22 16.80 13.94
N LEU A 226 -5.91 17.00 14.04
CA LEU A 226 -4.91 15.96 14.33
C LEU A 226 -4.00 16.53 15.42
#